data_AF-A0A8H9N1S8-F1
#
_entry.id   AF-A0A8H9N1S8-F1
#
_cell.length_a   1.000
_cell.length_b   1.000
_cell.length_c   1.000
_cell.angle_alpha   90.00
_cell.angle_beta   90.00
_cell.angle_gamma   90.00
#
_symmetry.space_group_name_H-M   'P 1'
#
loop_
_entity.id
_entity.type
_entity.pdbx_description
1 polymer ?
#
loop_
_entity_poly.entity_id
_entity_poly.type
_entity_poly.pdbx_seq_one_letter_code
_entity_poly.pdbx_strand_id
1 'polypeptide(L)'
;MTLQLSKAQLMQLKDIVCATRITRGKNKGQRKHGENYNFSHFDIRSFNSLIQNGLVKIAEYDHDECFATDSGYNLWLQNTQSKNK
;
A
#
# COMPACT_ATOMS: atom_id res chain seq x y z
N MET A 1 -6.46 8.05 -17.30
CA MET A 1 -6.87 8.87 -16.14
C MET A 1 -5.77 8.78 -15.10
N THR A 2 -5.16 9.90 -14.73
CA THR A 2 -4.22 9.98 -13.61
C THR A 2 -5.03 10.02 -12.32
N LEU A 3 -4.95 8.98 -11.50
CA LEU A 3 -5.65 8.93 -10.23
C LEU A 3 -5.02 9.94 -9.26
N GLN A 4 -5.76 10.97 -8.86
CA GLN A 4 -5.29 11.92 -7.84
C GLN A 4 -5.73 11.42 -6.46
N LEU A 5 -4.76 10.96 -5.67
CA LEU A 5 -5.00 10.57 -4.28
C LEU A 5 -4.91 11.77 -3.35
N SER A 6 -5.75 11.78 -2.32
CA SER A 6 -5.67 12.74 -1.22
C SER A 6 -4.39 12.53 -0.40
N LYS A 7 -4.02 13.53 0.42
CA LYS A 7 -2.85 13.42 1.31
C LYS A 7 -2.96 12.24 2.29
N ALA A 8 -4.17 11.98 2.81
CA ALA A 8 -4.43 10.86 3.69
C ALA A 8 -4.24 9.51 2.98
N GLN A 9 -4.79 9.39 1.76
CA GLN A 9 -4.65 8.20 0.93
C GLN A 9 -3.18 7.93 0.54
N LEU A 10 -2.42 8.98 0.22
CA LEU A 10 -0.99 8.85 -0.07
C LEU A 10 -0.19 8.40 1.16
N MET A 11 -0.53 8.88 2.36
CA MET A 11 0.11 8.43 3.60
C MET A 11 -0.23 6.97 3.90
N GLN A 12 -1.51 6.59 3.85
CA GLN A 12 -1.94 5.19 4.03
C GLN A 12 -1.25 4.27 3.02
N LEU A 13 -1.25 4.64 1.73
CA LEU A 13 -0.59 3.87 0.69
C LEU A 13 0.93 3.76 0.94
N LYS A 14 1.59 4.84 1.38
CA LYS A 14 3.01 4.81 1.77
C LYS A 14 3.25 3.83 2.92
N ASP A 15 2.45 3.89 3.97
CA ASP A 15 2.63 3.06 5.15
C ASP A 15 2.46 1.57 4.81
N ILE A 16 1.43 1.25 4.02
CA ILE A 16 1.21 -0.10 3.49
C ILE A 16 2.36 -0.52 2.57
N VAL A 17 2.79 0.31 1.62
CA VAL A 17 3.90 -0.01 0.70
C VAL A 17 5.22 -0.24 1.45
N CYS A 18 5.51 0.56 2.48
CA CYS A 18 6.70 0.40 3.32
C CYS A 18 6.65 -0.88 4.16
N ALA A 19 5.46 -1.24 4.66
CA ALA A 19 5.25 -2.46 5.44
C ALA A 19 5.24 -3.72 4.57
N THR A 20 4.77 -3.60 3.33
CA THR A 20 4.55 -4.73 2.43
C THR A 20 5.73 -4.97 1.51
N ARG A 21 5.81 -6.19 0.98
CA ARG A 21 7.00 -6.78 0.37
C ARG A 21 7.42 -6.19 -0.99
N ILE A 22 6.82 -5.09 -1.45
CA ILE A 22 7.16 -4.46 -2.74
C ILE A 22 8.38 -3.52 -2.64
N THR A 23 8.97 -3.36 -1.46
CA THR A 23 10.40 -3.00 -1.37
C THR A 23 11.26 -4.20 -1.82
N ARG A 24 11.25 -4.46 -3.13
CA ARG A 24 12.06 -5.44 -3.89
C ARG A 24 13.55 -5.25 -3.58
N GLY A 25 14.02 -5.80 -2.47
CA GLY A 25 15.43 -5.73 -2.11
C GLY A 25 15.71 -6.24 -0.72
N LYS A 26 14.91 -5.84 0.27
CA LYS A 26 15.23 -6.16 1.68
C LYS A 26 14.78 -7.56 2.10
N ASN A 27 13.73 -8.10 1.48
CA ASN A 27 13.03 -9.32 1.95
C ASN A 27 13.06 -10.51 0.96
N LYS A 28 13.97 -10.50 -0.04
CA LYS A 28 14.13 -11.59 -1.02
C LYS A 28 14.58 -12.86 -0.29
N GLY A 29 13.72 -13.88 -0.24
CA GLY A 29 14.05 -15.20 0.33
C GLY A 29 13.54 -15.48 1.76
N GLN A 30 12.94 -14.50 2.45
CA GLN A 30 12.38 -14.75 3.80
C GLN A 30 10.88 -15.07 3.75
N ARG A 31 10.48 -16.35 3.79
CA ARG A 31 9.09 -16.71 4.10
C ARG A 31 8.86 -16.43 5.59
N LYS A 32 8.17 -15.35 5.95
CA LYS A 32 7.67 -15.16 7.31
C LYS A 32 6.30 -14.49 7.29
N HIS A 33 5.41 -15.02 8.13
CA HIS A 33 4.29 -14.31 8.77
C HIS A 33 4.62 -12.81 8.91
N GLY A 34 3.77 -11.94 8.36
CA GLY A 34 3.97 -10.48 8.42
C GLY A 34 4.16 -9.79 7.06
N GLU A 35 3.54 -10.31 5.99
CA GLU A 35 3.50 -9.63 4.68
C GLU A 35 2.38 -8.59 4.59
N ASN A 36 1.52 -8.56 5.61
CA ASN A 36 0.36 -7.72 5.66
C ASN A 36 0.50 -6.67 6.77
N TYR A 37 -0.09 -5.52 6.53
CA TYR A 37 -0.13 -4.38 7.42
C TYR A 37 -1.50 -4.30 8.09
N ASN A 38 -1.51 -4.17 9.41
CA ASN A 38 -2.75 -3.98 10.16
C ASN A 38 -3.31 -2.57 9.87
N PHE A 39 -4.51 -2.50 9.30
CA PHE A 39 -5.13 -1.24 8.87
C PHE A 39 -6.21 -0.71 9.83
N SER A 40 -6.32 -1.28 11.04
CA SER A 40 -7.36 -0.91 12.04
C SER A 40 -7.36 0.56 12.44
N HIS A 41 -6.23 1.26 12.29
CA HIS A 41 -6.07 2.67 12.62
C HIS A 41 -6.28 3.61 11.43
N PHE A 42 -6.56 3.07 10.23
CA PHE A 42 -6.82 3.89 9.06
C PHE A 42 -8.25 4.41 9.03
N ASP A 43 -8.40 5.64 8.52
CA ASP A 43 -9.70 6.12 8.06
C ASP A 43 -10.23 5.20 6.94
N ILE A 44 -11.31 4.48 7.26
CA ILE A 44 -11.91 3.44 6.41
C ILE A 44 -12.38 4.01 5.06
N ARG A 45 -12.84 5.27 5.01
CA ARG A 45 -13.29 5.89 3.75
C ARG A 45 -12.12 6.07 2.78
N SER A 46 -11.02 6.61 3.28
CA SER A 46 -9.78 6.77 2.51
C SER A 46 -9.21 5.41 2.09
N PHE A 47 -9.22 4.44 2.99
CA PHE A 47 -8.71 3.09 2.75
C PHE A 47 -9.54 2.31 1.72
N ASN A 48 -10.87 2.35 1.81
CA ASN A 48 -11.77 1.69 0.85
C ASN A 48 -11.56 2.21 -0.57
N SER A 49 -11.27 3.51 -0.73
CA SER A 49 -10.92 4.07 -2.03
C SER A 49 -9.62 3.45 -2.59
N LEU A 50 -8.61 3.19 -1.75
CA LEU A 50 -7.38 2.50 -2.19
C LEU A 50 -7.67 1.07 -2.66
N ILE A 51 -8.58 0.36 -1.98
CA ILE A 51 -9.02 -0.99 -2.37
C ILE A 51 -9.79 -0.95 -3.69
N GLN A 52 -10.78 -0.06 -3.82
CA GLN A 52 -11.60 0.09 -5.04
C GLN A 52 -10.76 0.40 -6.28
N ASN A 53 -9.70 1.19 -6.10
CA ASN A 53 -8.76 1.51 -7.16
C ASN A 53 -7.70 0.41 -7.41
N GLY A 54 -7.79 -0.72 -6.70
CA GLY A 54 -6.88 -1.85 -6.84
C GLY A 54 -5.44 -1.55 -6.41
N LEU A 55 -5.23 -0.52 -5.59
CA LEU A 55 -3.91 -0.13 -5.08
C LEU A 55 -3.49 -0.95 -3.85
N VAL A 56 -4.49 -1.45 -3.11
CA VAL A 56 -4.33 -2.25 -1.88
C VAL A 56 -5.31 -3.43 -1.94
N LYS A 57 -4.96 -4.54 -1.31
CA LYS A 57 -5.84 -5.70 -1.09
C LYS A 57 -5.83 -6.11 0.38
N ILE A 58 -6.96 -6.62 0.85
CA ILE A 58 -7.07 -7.24 2.19
C ILE A 58 -6.53 -8.68 2.08
N ALA A 59 -5.87 -9.15 3.12
CA ALA A 59 -5.35 -10.51 3.18
C ALA A 59 -6.48 -11.54 3.28
N GLU A 60 -6.31 -12.69 2.63
CA GLU A 60 -7.36 -13.71 2.53
C GLU A 60 -7.63 -14.41 3.87
N TYR A 61 -6.63 -14.52 4.73
CA TYR A 61 -6.69 -15.29 5.98
C TYR A 61 -6.78 -14.41 7.24
N ASP A 62 -6.56 -13.10 7.12
CA ASP A 62 -6.65 -12.14 8.21
C ASP A 62 -7.32 -10.86 7.67
N HIS A 63 -8.56 -10.62 8.10
CA HIS A 63 -9.37 -9.52 7.60
C HIS A 63 -8.96 -8.14 8.14
N ASP A 64 -8.06 -8.08 9.12
CA ASP A 64 -7.52 -6.83 9.66
C ASP A 64 -6.18 -6.44 9.01
N GLU A 65 -5.71 -7.26 8.08
CA GLU A 65 -4.42 -7.22 7.45
C GLU A 65 -4.55 -6.88 5.94
N CYS A 66 -3.67 -6.02 5.42
CA CYS A 66 -3.70 -5.62 4.01
C CYS A 66 -2.31 -5.53 3.38
N PHE A 67 -2.24 -5.59 2.06
CA PHE A 67 -1.00 -5.43 1.32
C PHE A 67 -1.16 -4.53 0.10
N ALA A 68 -0.09 -3.80 -0.25
CA ALA A 68 -0.07 -3.00 -1.47
C ALA A 68 0.01 -3.94 -2.68
N THR A 69 -0.64 -3.55 -3.78
CA THR A 69 -0.49 -4.24 -5.07
C THR A 69 0.65 -3.64 -5.87
N ASP A 70 1.05 -4.29 -6.96
CA ASP A 70 2.03 -3.73 -7.91
C ASP A 70 1.60 -2.34 -8.42
N SER A 71 0.28 -2.15 -8.66
CA SER A 71 -0.29 -0.85 -9.04
C SER A 71 -0.14 0.19 -7.94
N GLY A 72 -0.41 -0.17 -6.68
CA GLY A 72 -0.21 0.70 -5.51
C GLY A 72 1.24 1.13 -5.34
N TYR A 73 2.17 0.19 -5.51
CA TYR A 73 3.61 0.47 -5.46
C TYR A 73 4.07 1.42 -6.58
N ASN A 74 3.66 1.15 -7.82
CA ASN A 74 4.02 1.99 -8.96
C ASN A 74 3.49 3.42 -8.81
N LEU A 75 2.27 3.58 -8.31
CA LEU A 75 1.69 4.89 -8.05
C LEU A 75 2.44 5.62 -6.93
N TRP A 76 2.83 4.92 -5.87
CA TRP A 76 3.68 5.48 -4.81
C TRP A 76 5.06 5.90 -5.33
N LEU A 77 5.70 5.09 -6.18
CA LEU A 77 6.97 5.43 -6.83
C LEU A 77 6.87 6.70 -7.68
N GLN A 78 5.82 6.83 -8.49
CA GLN A 78 5.59 8.02 -9.31
C GLN A 78 5.42 9.28 -8.46
N ASN A 79 4.70 9.17 -7.33
CA ASN A 79 4.47 10.28 -6.40
C ASN A 79 5.71 10.65 -5.56
N THR A 80 6.59 9.69 -5.27
CA THR A 80 7.82 9.92 -4.51
C THR A 80 8.96 10.44 -5.40
N GLN A 81 9.10 9.92 -6.63
CA GLN A 81 10.12 10.40 -7.58
C GLN A 81 9.81 11.78 -8.16
N SER A 82 8.53 12.13 -8.34
CA SER A 82 8.13 13.46 -8.83
C SER A 82 8.52 14.61 -7.89
N LYS A 83 8.87 14.35 -6.63
CA LYS A 83 9.35 15.38 -5.69
C LYS A 83 10.85 15.66 -5.75
N ASN A 84 11.61 14.89 -6.53
CA ASN A 84 13.06 15.06 -6.71
C ASN A 84 13.44 15.71 -8.06
N LYS A 85 12.50 16.43 -8.70
CA LYS A 85 12.76 17.23 -9.90
C LYS A 85 12.50 18.69 -9.66
#